data_AF-A0A843CLY7-F1
#
_entry.id   AF-A0A843CLY7-F1
#
_cell.length_a   1.000
_cell.length_b   1.000
_cell.length_c   1.000
_cell.angle_alpha   90.00
_cell.angle_beta   90.00
_cell.angle_gamma   90.00
#
_symmetry.space_group_name_H-M   'P 1'
#
loop_
_entity.id
_entity.type
_entity.pdbx_description
1 polymer ?
#
loop_
_entity_poly.entity_id
_entity_poly.type
_entity_poly.pdbx_seq_one_letter_code
_entity_poly.pdbx_strand_id
1 'polypeptide(L)'
;MSPFNDPLVLGILEKYRPISAMTYSQSLLGWDMETQMPEAGATARGFVQAELELFKQKMTLDLANLVSQAEKQNTLNETEKGVVRVIKRELDFYQKVPAHLLEELQKATNEAAIPWRHAREKSDFNIFKPRLEKITELKRKQAEYLNPSTHPYNALLDLSE
;
A
#
# COMPACT_ATOMS: atom_id res chain seq x y z
N MET A 1 28.92 -9.46 -10.87
CA MET A 1 28.04 -10.63 -10.73
C MET A 1 26.73 -10.18 -10.12
N SER A 2 25.60 -10.79 -10.51
CA SER A 2 24.32 -10.57 -9.83
C SER A 2 24.47 -10.91 -8.35
N PRO A 3 23.91 -10.12 -7.41
CA PRO A 3 23.89 -10.49 -5.99
C PRO A 3 22.91 -11.63 -5.69
N PHE A 4 22.10 -12.04 -6.69
CA PHE A 4 21.11 -13.11 -6.61
C PHE A 4 21.52 -14.29 -7.48
N ASN A 5 21.55 -15.48 -6.91
CA ASN A 5 21.93 -16.74 -7.54
C ASN A 5 20.91 -17.86 -7.30
N ASP A 6 20.06 -17.75 -6.27
CA ASP A 6 19.04 -18.75 -5.97
C ASP A 6 17.86 -18.70 -6.98
N PRO A 7 17.48 -19.83 -7.61
CA PRO A 7 16.40 -19.86 -8.60
C PRO A 7 15.02 -19.44 -8.08
N LEU A 8 14.68 -19.74 -6.82
CA LEU A 8 13.41 -19.32 -6.23
C LEU A 8 13.39 -17.81 -6.04
N VAL A 9 14.49 -17.23 -5.54
CA VAL A 9 14.60 -15.77 -5.38
C VAL A 9 14.53 -15.05 -6.72
N LEU A 10 15.18 -15.59 -7.76
CA LEU A 10 15.08 -15.04 -9.11
C LEU A 10 13.63 -15.10 -9.63
N GLY A 11 12.90 -16.19 -9.38
CA GLY A 11 11.48 -16.32 -9.74
C GLY A 11 10.58 -15.34 -8.97
N ILE A 12 10.86 -15.10 -7.69
CA ILE A 12 10.17 -14.08 -6.90
C ILE A 12 10.42 -12.69 -7.51
N LEU A 13 11.68 -12.33 -7.78
CA LEU A 13 12.04 -11.03 -8.35
C LEU A 13 11.41 -10.81 -9.73
N GLU A 14 11.33 -11.84 -10.56
CA GLU A 14 10.64 -11.77 -11.85
C GLU A 14 9.17 -11.41 -11.70
N LYS A 15 8.46 -12.10 -10.80
CA LYS A 15 7.04 -11.81 -10.53
C LYS A 15 6.83 -10.48 -9.79
N TYR A 16 7.82 -10.03 -9.02
CA TYR A 16 7.77 -8.76 -8.29
C TYR A 16 8.03 -7.53 -9.17
N ARG A 17 8.70 -7.68 -10.32
CA ARG A 17 8.94 -6.56 -11.27
C ARG A 17 7.66 -5.77 -11.62
N PRO A 18 6.55 -6.39 -12.07
CA PRO A 18 5.31 -5.66 -12.33
C PRO A 18 4.68 -5.03 -11.07
N ILE A 19 4.82 -5.64 -9.89
CA ILE A 19 4.37 -5.07 -8.60
C ILE A 19 5.12 -3.75 -8.29
N SER A 20 6.44 -3.76 -8.49
CA SER A 20 7.27 -2.57 -8.36
C SER A 20 6.89 -1.47 -9.36
N ALA A 21 6.60 -1.84 -10.61
CA ALA A 21 6.14 -0.89 -11.64
C ALA A 21 4.79 -0.23 -11.29
N MET A 22 3.87 -0.97 -10.67
CA MET A 22 2.60 -0.42 -10.18
C MET A 22 2.82 0.55 -9.02
N THR A 23 3.71 0.22 -8.08
CA THR A 23 4.08 1.11 -6.97
C THR A 23 4.68 2.43 -7.48
N TYR A 24 5.55 2.34 -8.49
CA TYR A 24 6.10 3.51 -9.17
C TYR A 24 4.98 4.35 -9.83
N SER A 25 4.06 3.69 -10.52
CA SER A 25 2.91 4.35 -11.17
C SER A 25 2.02 5.07 -10.16
N GLN A 26 1.71 4.45 -9.02
CA GLN A 26 0.95 5.08 -7.94
C GLN A 26 1.63 6.36 -7.42
N SER A 27 2.96 6.32 -7.28
CA SER A 27 3.73 7.49 -6.83
C SER A 27 3.61 8.67 -7.80
N LEU A 28 3.73 8.40 -9.11
CA LEU A 28 3.56 9.42 -10.14
C LEU A 28 2.13 9.97 -10.18
N LEU A 29 1.13 9.09 -10.06
CA LEU A 29 -0.29 9.46 -10.03
C LEU A 29 -0.63 10.33 -8.81
N GLY A 30 -0.03 10.04 -7.66
CA GLY A 30 -0.19 10.84 -6.44
C GLY A 30 0.46 12.21 -6.56
N TRP A 31 1.70 12.28 -7.06
CA TRP A 31 2.37 13.55 -7.34
C TRP A 31 1.56 14.44 -8.29
N ASP A 32 1.07 13.89 -9.39
CA ASP A 32 0.28 14.62 -10.38
C ASP A 32 -1.02 15.16 -9.77
N MET A 33 -1.69 14.36 -8.93
CA MET A 33 -2.92 14.76 -8.22
C MET A 33 -2.76 15.98 -7.32
N GLU A 34 -1.55 16.17 -6.75
CA GLU A 34 -1.24 17.29 -5.86
C GLU A 34 -0.64 18.51 -6.57
N THR A 35 -0.18 18.36 -7.81
CA THR A 35 0.64 19.41 -8.47
C THR A 35 0.08 19.91 -9.80
N GLN A 36 -0.44 19.03 -10.66
CA GLN A 36 -0.80 19.38 -12.05
C GLN A 36 -2.25 19.03 -12.39
N MET A 37 -2.81 18.01 -11.76
CA MET A 37 -4.12 17.48 -12.13
C MET A 37 -5.24 18.51 -11.92
N PRO A 38 -6.11 18.74 -12.92
CA PRO A 38 -7.30 19.57 -12.71
C PRO A 38 -8.26 18.91 -11.73
N GLU A 39 -9.00 19.71 -10.97
CA GLU A 39 -9.92 19.19 -9.92
C GLU A 39 -10.96 18.22 -10.46
N ALA A 40 -11.47 18.45 -11.67
CA ALA A 40 -12.42 17.57 -12.34
C ALA A 40 -11.87 16.14 -12.58
N GLY A 41 -10.55 15.95 -12.52
CA GLY A 41 -9.89 14.66 -12.67
C GLY A 41 -9.88 13.78 -11.41
N ALA A 42 -10.25 14.32 -10.24
CA ALA A 42 -10.09 13.62 -8.96
C ALA A 42 -10.83 12.28 -8.88
N THR A 43 -12.07 12.21 -9.37
CA THR A 43 -12.86 10.98 -9.36
C THR A 43 -12.22 9.89 -10.22
N ALA A 44 -11.84 10.23 -11.46
CA ALA A 44 -11.23 9.28 -12.39
C ALA A 44 -9.85 8.82 -11.88
N ARG A 45 -9.04 9.75 -11.35
CA ARG A 45 -7.75 9.43 -10.73
C ARG A 45 -7.92 8.48 -9.55
N GLY A 46 -8.93 8.72 -8.72
CA GLY A 46 -9.16 7.89 -7.55
C GLY A 46 -9.58 6.46 -7.89
N PHE A 47 -10.40 6.29 -8.92
CA PHE A 47 -10.74 4.97 -9.44
C PHE A 47 -9.49 4.22 -9.94
N VAL A 48 -8.65 4.87 -10.76
CA VAL A 48 -7.43 4.24 -11.29
C VAL A 48 -6.48 3.80 -10.16
N GLN A 49 -6.26 4.66 -9.16
CA GLN A 49 -5.38 4.31 -8.03
C GLN A 49 -5.93 3.15 -7.20
N ALA A 50 -7.25 3.07 -7.01
CA ALA A 50 -7.89 1.96 -6.31
C ALA A 50 -7.72 0.63 -7.06
N GLU A 51 -7.99 0.61 -8.36
CA GLU A 51 -7.80 -0.59 -9.19
C GLU A 51 -6.34 -1.07 -9.18
N LEU A 52 -5.38 -0.13 -9.33
CA LEU A 52 -3.95 -0.47 -9.26
C LEU A 52 -3.56 -1.07 -7.90
N GLU A 53 -4.12 -0.57 -6.79
CA GLU A 53 -3.87 -1.15 -5.46
C GLU A 53 -4.44 -2.57 -5.33
N LEU A 54 -5.64 -2.82 -5.88
CA LEU A 54 -6.25 -4.15 -5.87
C LEU A 54 -5.45 -5.14 -6.74
N PHE A 55 -4.96 -4.72 -7.91
CA PHE A 55 -4.07 -5.52 -8.74
C PHE A 55 -2.75 -5.82 -8.02
N LYS A 56 -2.16 -4.81 -7.37
CA LYS A 56 -0.96 -4.95 -6.57
C LYS A 56 -1.16 -5.96 -5.43
N GLN A 57 -2.25 -5.84 -4.68
CA GLN A 57 -2.62 -6.79 -3.63
C GLN A 57 -2.69 -8.22 -4.18
N LYS A 58 -3.46 -8.43 -5.25
CA LYS A 58 -3.64 -9.75 -5.85
C LYS A 58 -2.30 -10.37 -6.28
N MET A 59 -1.48 -9.61 -7.02
CA MET A 59 -0.20 -10.10 -7.52
C MET A 59 0.80 -10.39 -6.39
N THR A 60 0.74 -9.61 -5.31
CA THR A 60 1.58 -9.87 -4.12
C THR A 60 1.15 -11.13 -3.40
N LEU A 61 -0.15 -11.36 -3.24
CA LEU A 61 -0.70 -12.59 -2.66
C LEU A 61 -0.31 -13.85 -3.47
N ASP A 62 -0.21 -13.74 -4.80
CA ASP A 62 0.25 -14.83 -5.67
C ASP A 62 1.72 -15.24 -5.42
N LEU A 63 2.52 -14.42 -4.73
CA LEU A 63 3.88 -14.75 -4.31
C LEU A 63 3.95 -15.66 -3.08
N ALA A 64 2.85 -15.87 -2.35
CA ALA A 64 2.85 -16.50 -1.03
C ALA A 64 3.56 -17.86 -0.99
N ASN A 65 3.29 -18.72 -1.97
CA ASN A 65 3.89 -20.05 -2.03
C ASN A 65 5.41 -19.98 -2.32
N LEU A 66 5.84 -19.09 -3.21
CA LEU A 66 7.26 -18.93 -3.54
C LEU A 66 8.05 -18.37 -2.36
N VAL A 67 7.50 -17.35 -1.69
CA VAL A 67 8.10 -16.76 -0.48
C VAL A 67 8.22 -17.83 0.61
N SER A 68 7.16 -18.59 0.87
CA SER A 68 7.18 -19.67 1.88
C SER A 68 8.21 -20.77 1.59
N GLN A 69 8.45 -21.08 0.31
CA GLN A 69 9.48 -22.03 -0.09
C GLN A 69 10.89 -21.46 0.12
N ALA A 70 11.11 -20.22 -0.29
CA ALA A 70 12.39 -19.53 -0.13
C ALA A 70 12.77 -19.37 1.35
N GLU A 71 11.82 -19.09 2.24
CA GLU A 71 12.06 -19.02 3.70
C GLU A 71 12.60 -20.31 4.31
N LYS A 72 12.31 -21.46 3.71
CA LYS A 72 12.78 -22.77 4.20
C LYS A 72 14.18 -23.10 3.74
N GLN A 73 14.77 -22.31 2.83
CA GLN A 73 16.11 -22.54 2.32
C GLN A 73 17.16 -21.95 3.26
N ASN A 74 18.05 -22.82 3.77
CA ASN A 74 19.20 -22.39 4.58
C ASN A 74 20.40 -21.90 3.72
N THR A 75 20.29 -22.00 2.40
CA THR A 75 21.37 -21.72 1.43
C THR A 75 21.36 -20.30 0.90
N LEU A 76 20.34 -19.49 1.21
CA LEU A 76 20.23 -18.12 0.74
C LEU A 76 21.37 -17.26 1.30
N ASN A 77 21.92 -16.39 0.46
CA ASN A 77 22.85 -15.36 0.93
C ASN A 77 22.10 -14.22 1.64
N GLU A 78 22.82 -13.32 2.30
CA GLU A 78 22.20 -12.23 3.09
C GLU A 78 21.33 -11.28 2.27
N THR A 79 21.70 -11.03 1.01
CA THR A 79 20.90 -10.17 0.10
C THR A 79 19.59 -10.86 -0.28
N GLU A 80 19.65 -12.15 -0.59
CA GLU A 80 18.50 -12.99 -0.92
C GLU A 80 17.54 -13.13 0.27
N LYS A 81 18.05 -13.37 1.47
CA LYS A 81 17.26 -13.33 2.71
C LYS A 81 16.59 -11.98 2.91
N GLY A 82 17.26 -10.88 2.56
CA GLY A 82 16.71 -9.53 2.57
C GLY A 82 15.50 -9.38 1.64
N VAL A 83 15.60 -9.88 0.39
CA VAL A 83 14.49 -9.87 -0.56
C VAL A 83 13.29 -10.62 -0.01
N VAL A 84 13.49 -11.84 0.48
CA VAL A 84 12.43 -12.67 1.05
C VAL A 84 11.78 -11.96 2.24
N ARG A 85 12.56 -11.38 3.16
CA ARG A 85 12.06 -10.66 4.33
C ARG A 85 11.18 -9.46 3.95
N VAL A 86 11.60 -8.66 2.98
CA VAL A 86 10.86 -7.45 2.55
C VAL A 86 9.54 -7.84 1.89
N ILE A 87 9.58 -8.78 0.93
CA ILE A 87 8.37 -9.21 0.21
C ILE A 87 7.41 -9.95 1.15
N LYS A 88 7.92 -10.72 2.11
CA LYS A 88 7.10 -11.36 3.14
C LYS A 88 6.36 -10.32 3.99
N ARG A 89 7.01 -9.24 4.41
CA ARG A 89 6.35 -8.17 5.18
C ARG A 89 5.17 -7.55 4.41
N GLU A 90 5.33 -7.34 3.11
CA GLU A 90 4.25 -6.84 2.24
C GLU A 90 3.14 -7.88 2.05
N LEU A 91 3.50 -9.15 1.89
CA LEU A 91 2.55 -10.26 1.84
C LEU A 91 1.71 -10.35 3.12
N ASP A 92 2.36 -10.30 4.28
CA ASP A 92 1.71 -10.37 5.60
C ASP A 92 0.71 -9.21 5.78
N PHE A 93 1.04 -8.01 5.28
CA PHE A 93 0.11 -6.87 5.24
C PHE A 93 -1.13 -7.20 4.39
N TYR A 94 -0.94 -7.62 3.15
CA TYR A 94 -2.05 -7.88 2.22
C TYR A 94 -2.90 -9.09 2.58
N GLN A 95 -2.37 -10.04 3.35
CA GLN A 95 -3.12 -11.16 3.92
C GLN A 95 -4.04 -10.73 5.06
N LYS A 96 -3.63 -9.74 5.85
CA LYS A 96 -4.39 -9.26 7.01
C LYS A 96 -5.44 -8.24 6.64
N VAL A 97 -5.14 -7.33 5.70
CA VAL A 97 -6.00 -6.21 5.36
C VAL A 97 -6.89 -6.56 4.16
N PRO A 98 -8.23 -6.61 4.32
CA PRO A 98 -9.12 -7.02 3.25
C PRO A 98 -9.23 -5.96 2.14
N ALA A 99 -9.40 -6.42 0.90
CA ALA A 99 -9.50 -5.58 -0.30
C ALA A 99 -10.51 -4.43 -0.18
N HIS A 100 -11.72 -4.71 0.34
CA HIS A 100 -12.78 -3.70 0.49
C HIS A 100 -12.37 -2.53 1.40
N LEU A 101 -11.54 -2.80 2.42
CA LEU A 101 -11.07 -1.75 3.33
C LEU A 101 -10.01 -0.87 2.65
N LEU A 102 -9.13 -1.46 1.84
CA LEU A 102 -8.16 -0.72 1.03
C LEU A 102 -8.87 0.18 0.02
N GLU A 103 -9.87 -0.36 -0.67
CA GLU A 103 -10.70 0.39 -1.63
C GLU A 103 -11.42 1.57 -0.94
N GLU A 104 -12.09 1.33 0.19
CA GLU A 104 -12.81 2.36 0.94
C GLU A 104 -11.87 3.46 1.45
N LEU A 105 -10.69 3.09 1.97
CA LEU A 105 -9.67 4.03 2.45
C LEU A 105 -9.09 4.87 1.30
N GLN A 106 -8.81 4.25 0.16
CA GLN A 106 -8.30 4.95 -1.02
C GLN A 106 -9.33 5.94 -1.55
N LYS A 107 -10.59 5.51 -1.68
CA LYS A 107 -11.71 6.38 -2.08
C LYS A 107 -11.87 7.56 -1.13
N ALA A 108 -11.93 7.29 0.18
CA ALA A 108 -12.09 8.33 1.19
C ALA A 108 -10.94 9.35 1.16
N THR A 109 -9.70 8.90 0.96
CA THR A 109 -8.53 9.77 0.87
C THR A 109 -8.57 10.65 -0.39
N ASN A 110 -8.95 10.08 -1.53
CA ASN A 110 -9.04 10.81 -2.80
C ASN A 110 -10.17 11.85 -2.78
N GLU A 111 -11.34 11.50 -2.24
CA GLU A 111 -12.46 12.42 -2.05
C GLU A 111 -12.14 13.55 -1.06
N ALA A 112 -11.15 13.35 -0.19
CA ALA A 112 -10.72 14.31 0.82
C ALA A 112 -9.70 15.35 0.29
N ALA A 113 -9.04 15.09 -0.85
CA ALA A 113 -7.99 15.95 -1.39
C ALA A 113 -8.48 17.37 -1.74
N ILE A 114 -9.58 17.49 -2.50
CA ILE A 114 -10.16 18.79 -2.86
C ILE A 114 -10.68 19.55 -1.62
N PRO A 115 -11.53 18.94 -0.74
CA PRO A 115 -11.93 19.60 0.50
C PRO A 115 -10.77 20.04 1.38
N TRP A 116 -9.69 19.27 1.45
CA TRP A 116 -8.49 19.65 2.20
C TRP A 116 -7.83 20.91 1.64
N ARG A 117 -7.68 21.01 0.30
CA ARG A 117 -7.12 22.21 -0.34
C ARG A 117 -7.95 23.45 -0.04
N HIS A 118 -9.27 23.34 -0.19
CA HIS A 118 -10.20 24.43 0.12
C HIS A 118 -10.18 24.80 1.61
N ALA A 119 -10.15 23.81 2.50
CA ALA A 119 -10.07 24.03 3.95
C ALA A 119 -8.79 24.79 4.31
N ARG A 120 -7.65 24.42 3.73
CA ARG A 120 -6.36 25.05 3.95
C ARG A 120 -6.33 26.49 3.41
N GLU A 121 -6.82 26.71 2.19
CA GLU A 121 -6.89 28.04 1.58
C GLU A 121 -7.75 29.00 2.41
N LYS A 122 -8.90 28.52 2.88
CA LYS A 122 -9.84 29.32 3.68
C LYS A 122 -9.52 29.35 5.18
N SER A 123 -8.52 28.59 5.63
CA SER A 123 -8.23 28.35 7.04
C SER A 123 -9.48 27.87 7.82
N ASP A 124 -10.34 27.07 7.19
CA ASP A 124 -11.58 26.57 7.78
C ASP A 124 -11.56 25.04 7.90
N PHE A 125 -11.23 24.57 9.11
CA PHE A 125 -11.18 23.14 9.42
C PHE A 125 -12.52 22.42 9.24
N ASN A 126 -13.65 23.12 9.38
CA ASN A 126 -14.96 22.47 9.30
C ASN A 126 -15.24 21.88 7.91
N ILE A 127 -14.63 22.43 6.87
CA ILE A 127 -14.69 21.90 5.50
C ILE A 127 -14.07 20.50 5.43
N PHE A 128 -12.99 20.25 6.18
CA PHE A 128 -12.25 18.99 6.15
C PHE A 128 -12.64 17.99 7.25
N LYS A 129 -13.15 18.48 8.38
CA LYS A 129 -13.53 17.68 9.56
C LYS A 129 -14.25 16.35 9.24
N PRO A 130 -15.37 16.33 8.47
CA PRO A 130 -16.08 15.07 8.21
C PRO A 130 -15.26 14.07 7.39
N ARG A 131 -14.34 14.55 6.54
CA ARG A 131 -13.42 13.69 5.77
C ARG A 131 -12.35 13.08 6.67
N LEU A 132 -11.78 13.90 7.57
CA LEU A 132 -10.80 13.44 8.54
C LEU A 132 -11.39 12.39 9.50
N GLU A 133 -12.62 12.58 9.98
CA GLU A 133 -13.32 11.62 10.83
C GLU A 133 -13.46 10.27 10.12
N LYS A 134 -13.89 10.27 8.85
CA LYS A 134 -14.01 9.04 8.05
C LYS A 134 -12.67 8.34 7.83
N ILE A 135 -11.63 9.08 7.43
CA ILE A 135 -10.28 8.52 7.24
C ILE A 135 -9.74 7.93 8.55
N THR A 136 -9.95 8.62 9.67
CA THR A 136 -9.51 8.15 10.99
C THR A 136 -10.22 6.88 11.40
N GLU A 137 -11.54 6.77 11.16
CA GLU A 137 -12.31 5.55 11.41
C GLU A 137 -11.75 4.36 10.59
N LEU A 138 -11.51 4.56 9.29
CA LEU A 138 -10.96 3.52 8.42
C LEU A 138 -9.54 3.11 8.83
N LYS A 139 -8.71 4.07 9.25
CA LYS A 139 -7.36 3.78 9.78
C LYS A 139 -7.40 2.99 11.08
N ARG A 140 -8.38 3.22 11.96
CA ARG A 140 -8.58 2.38 13.16
C ARG A 140 -8.97 0.95 12.79
N LYS A 141 -9.90 0.76 11.84
CA LYS A 141 -10.22 -0.57 11.32
C LYS A 141 -9.00 -1.26 10.71
N GLN A 142 -8.19 -0.53 9.94
CA GLN A 142 -6.94 -1.06 9.39
C GLN A 142 -6.00 -1.55 10.51
N ALA A 143 -5.86 -0.78 11.59
CA ALA A 143 -5.04 -1.17 12.73
C ALA A 143 -5.55 -2.47 13.40
N GLU A 144 -6.87 -2.63 13.54
CA GLU A 144 -7.51 -3.84 14.07
C GLU A 144 -7.20 -5.08 13.22
N TYR A 145 -7.20 -4.94 11.88
CA TYR A 145 -6.78 -6.01 10.98
C TYR A 145 -5.27 -6.33 11.08
N LEU A 146 -4.43 -5.31 11.22
CA LEU A 146 -2.98 -5.49 11.26
C LEU A 146 -2.50 -6.19 12.52
N ASN A 147 -3.01 -5.75 13.68
CA ASN A 147 -2.69 -6.34 14.97
C ASN A 147 -3.74 -5.93 16.03
N PRO A 148 -4.76 -6.76 16.29
CA PRO A 148 -5.80 -6.45 17.27
C PRO A 148 -5.30 -6.51 18.74
N SER A 149 -4.12 -7.09 18.97
CA SER A 149 -3.55 -7.30 20.31
C SER A 149 -2.68 -6.14 20.80
N THR A 150 -2.46 -5.11 19.98
CA THR A 150 -1.65 -3.93 20.33
C THR A 150 -2.47 -2.66 20.25
N HIS A 151 -1.95 -1.56 20.79
CA HIS A 151 -2.58 -0.26 20.63
C HIS A 151 -2.68 0.11 19.14
N PRO A 152 -3.83 0.62 18.64
CA PRO A 152 -4.01 0.89 17.21
C PRO A 152 -2.92 1.76 16.58
N TYR A 153 -2.42 2.74 17.34
CA TYR A 153 -1.31 3.57 16.89
C TYR A 153 -0.02 2.77 16.66
N ASN A 154 0.30 1.78 17.50
CA ASN A 154 1.50 0.95 17.34
C ASN A 154 1.40 0.07 16.09
N ALA A 155 0.21 -0.45 15.79
CA ALA A 155 -0.02 -1.22 14.56
C ALA A 155 0.17 -0.36 13.29
N LEU A 156 -0.23 0.92 13.35
CA LEU A 156 -0.01 1.86 12.25
C LEU A 156 1.43 2.40 12.19
N LEU A 157 2.10 2.51 13.33
CA LEU A 157 3.51 2.90 13.40
C LEU A 157 4.40 1.81 12.79
N ASP A 158 4.17 0.55 13.15
CA ASP A 158 4.85 -0.61 12.55
C ASP A 158 4.60 -0.73 11.04
N LEU A 159 3.54 -0.11 10.48
CA LEU A 159 3.37 -0.03 9.02
C LEU A 159 4.32 0.99 8.38
N SER A 160 4.76 2.01 9.13
CA SER A 160 5.44 3.19 8.62
C SER A 160 6.95 3.20 8.92
N GLU A 161 7.45 2.29 9.76
CA GLU A 161 8.86 2.22 10.23
C GLU A 161 9.63 0.97 9.77
#